data_AF-A0A843FHI6-F1
#
_entry.id   AF-A0A843FHI6-F1
#
_cell.length_a   1.000
_cell.length_b   1.000
_cell.length_c   1.000
_cell.angle_alpha   90.00
_cell.angle_beta   90.00
_cell.angle_gamma   90.00
#
_symmetry.space_group_name_H-M   'P 1'
#
loop_
_entity.id
_entity.type
_entity.pdbx_description
1 polymer ?
#
loop_
_entity_poly.entity_id
_entity_poly.type
_entity_poly.pdbx_seq_one_letter_code
_entity_poly.pdbx_strand_id
1 'polypeptide(L)'
;MIEGLPYEPRPGQDRLIRFIANALERGRHSVIESGTGTGKTVSSLAATVPFAKRNGKRIIYLTRTKSQQKQVLTELREMSSVIDVFGVAIQGRSAATCPRMCDDPDLRSGSPEEMSRLCSHLKSKKDGGGCRYYNAIRNIDTELYVDELLDSMPDPEAFMEQCIEDGLCPYEMMKAAVPFADVVAAPYTFVVVPYIRHHFLDWMNCTIEDTIIIVDEAHNLPDYLRESFTSE
;
A
#
# COMPACT_ATOMS: atom_id res chain seq x y z
N MET A 1 -15.26 11.69 -21.22
CA MET A 1 -14.46 11.69 -19.99
C MET A 1 -14.51 10.30 -19.37
N ILE A 2 -13.34 9.68 -19.13
CA ILE A 2 -13.24 8.45 -18.34
C ILE A 2 -13.27 8.87 -16.87
N GLU A 3 -14.16 8.27 -16.06
CA GLU A 3 -14.51 8.69 -14.68
C GLU A 3 -13.30 8.85 -13.74
N GLY A 4 -12.20 8.14 -13.97
CA GLY A 4 -10.98 8.19 -13.16
C GLY A 4 -9.77 8.89 -13.81
N LEU A 5 -9.93 9.64 -14.90
CA LEU A 5 -8.81 10.38 -15.51
C LEU A 5 -9.00 11.90 -15.37
N PRO A 6 -8.03 12.63 -14.81
CA PRO A 6 -8.10 14.09 -14.67
C PRO A 6 -7.79 14.84 -15.98
N TYR A 7 -7.56 14.12 -17.08
CA TYR A 7 -7.23 14.66 -18.38
C TYR A 7 -7.83 13.78 -19.51
N GLU A 8 -7.83 14.31 -20.74
CA GLU A 8 -8.25 13.54 -21.91
C GLU A 8 -7.28 12.38 -22.18
N PRO A 9 -7.76 11.13 -22.35
CA PRO A 9 -6.90 9.96 -22.47
C PRO A 9 -5.88 10.10 -23.60
N ARG A 10 -4.62 9.81 -23.29
CA ARG A 10 -3.55 9.72 -24.30
C ARG A 10 -3.80 8.52 -25.22
N PRO A 11 -3.26 8.51 -26.45
CA PRO A 11 -3.47 7.42 -27.40
C PRO A 11 -3.22 6.04 -26.78
N GLY A 12 -4.24 5.17 -26.81
CA GLY A 12 -4.18 3.80 -26.32
C GLY A 12 -4.58 3.60 -24.85
N GLN A 13 -4.62 4.65 -24.03
CA GLN A 13 -5.10 4.55 -22.65
C GLN A 13 -6.58 4.16 -22.61
N ASP A 14 -7.39 4.76 -23.48
CA ASP A 14 -8.82 4.46 -23.60
C ASP A 14 -9.09 2.98 -23.90
N ARG A 15 -8.30 2.40 -24.82
CA ARG A 15 -8.37 0.98 -25.17
C ARG A 15 -7.98 0.10 -24.00
N LEU A 16 -6.90 0.45 -23.30
CA LEU A 16 -6.41 -0.30 -22.15
C LEU A 16 -7.42 -0.27 -20.99
N ILE A 17 -7.95 0.92 -20.67
CA ILE A 17 -8.95 1.11 -19.61
C ILE A 17 -10.22 0.30 -19.91
N ARG A 18 -10.73 0.38 -21.14
CA ARG A 18 -11.92 -0.40 -21.55
C ARG A 18 -11.68 -1.90 -21.50
N PHE A 19 -10.47 -2.35 -21.86
CA PHE A 19 -10.10 -3.76 -21.78
C PHE A 19 -10.10 -4.27 -20.33
N ILE A 20 -9.48 -3.52 -19.41
CA ILE A 20 -9.45 -3.86 -17.98
C ILE A 20 -10.87 -3.84 -17.41
N ALA A 21 -11.63 -2.76 -17.65
CA ALA A 21 -13.00 -2.63 -17.17
C ALA A 21 -13.89 -3.79 -17.65
N ASN A 22 -13.78 -4.19 -18.93
CA ASN A 22 -14.53 -5.33 -19.44
C ASN A 22 -14.16 -6.66 -18.77
N ALA A 23 -12.88 -6.86 -18.44
CA ALA A 23 -12.43 -8.04 -17.72
C ALA A 23 -13.01 -8.07 -16.30
N LEU A 24 -12.98 -6.94 -15.59
CA LEU A 24 -13.56 -6.79 -14.24
C LEU A 24 -15.07 -7.07 -14.22
N GLU A 25 -15.83 -6.46 -15.13
CA GLU A 25 -17.28 -6.66 -15.26
C GLU A 25 -17.66 -8.13 -15.56
N ARG A 26 -16.74 -8.90 -16.13
CA ARG A 26 -16.92 -10.33 -16.43
C ARG A 26 -16.33 -11.26 -15.36
N GLY A 27 -15.75 -10.72 -14.29
CA GLY A 27 -15.04 -11.50 -13.28
C GLY A 27 -13.85 -12.29 -13.83
N ARG A 28 -13.11 -11.72 -14.80
CA ARG A 28 -11.97 -12.36 -15.47
C ARG A 28 -10.65 -11.68 -15.14
N HIS A 29 -9.56 -12.44 -15.23
CA HIS A 29 -8.21 -11.91 -15.16
C HIS A 29 -7.78 -11.28 -16.49
N SER A 30 -6.96 -10.24 -16.42
CA SER A 30 -6.36 -9.58 -17.58
C SER A 30 -4.83 -9.59 -17.46
N VAL A 31 -4.15 -9.98 -18.53
CA VAL A 31 -2.69 -9.85 -18.66
C VAL A 31 -2.42 -8.82 -19.76
N ILE A 32 -1.58 -7.84 -19.46
CA ILE A 32 -1.36 -6.69 -20.33
C ILE A 32 0.14 -6.52 -20.55
N GLU A 33 0.52 -6.45 -21.81
CA GLU A 33 1.84 -5.99 -22.24
C GLU A 33 1.70 -4.59 -22.81
N SER A 34 2.51 -3.66 -22.32
CA SER A 34 2.58 -2.30 -22.86
C SER A 34 3.96 -1.71 -22.59
N GLY A 35 4.43 -0.87 -23.50
CA GLY A 35 5.73 -0.19 -23.39
C GLY A 35 5.87 0.63 -22.10
N THR A 36 7.09 1.05 -21.79
CA THR A 36 7.32 2.02 -20.71
C THR A 36 6.73 3.38 -21.08
N GLY A 37 6.24 4.14 -20.09
CA GLY A 37 5.70 5.48 -20.32
C GLY A 37 4.32 5.54 -21.00
N THR A 38 3.67 4.41 -21.29
CA THR A 38 2.33 4.36 -21.91
C THR A 38 1.18 4.62 -20.92
N GLY A 39 1.49 4.90 -19.66
CA GLY A 39 0.50 5.12 -18.61
C GLY A 39 -0.20 3.85 -18.15
N LYS A 40 0.53 2.73 -18.02
CA LYS A 40 -0.01 1.47 -17.47
C LYS A 40 -0.64 1.67 -16.09
N THR A 41 0.08 2.35 -15.18
CA THR A 41 -0.35 2.62 -13.80
C THR A 41 -1.65 3.41 -13.75
N VAL A 42 -1.69 4.57 -14.40
CA VAL A 42 -2.90 5.41 -14.41
C VAL A 42 -4.06 4.73 -15.14
N SER A 43 -3.79 3.98 -16.20
CA SER A 43 -4.85 3.25 -16.94
C SER A 43 -5.43 2.10 -16.13
N SER A 44 -4.61 1.38 -15.36
CA SER A 44 -5.10 0.32 -14.48
C SER A 44 -5.93 0.90 -13.35
N LEU A 45 -5.46 1.97 -12.69
CA LEU A 45 -6.20 2.68 -11.64
C LEU A 45 -7.50 3.29 -12.17
N ALA A 46 -7.48 3.96 -13.32
CA ALA A 46 -8.68 4.57 -13.91
C ALA A 46 -9.75 3.54 -14.32
N ALA A 47 -9.36 2.29 -14.55
CA ALA A 47 -10.30 1.19 -14.78
C ALA A 47 -10.79 0.56 -13.47
N THR A 48 -9.91 0.37 -12.49
CA THR A 48 -10.23 -0.36 -11.26
C THR A 48 -10.91 0.49 -10.21
N VAL A 49 -10.52 1.76 -10.01
CA VAL A 49 -11.05 2.63 -8.95
C VAL A 49 -12.57 2.82 -9.09
N PRO A 50 -13.11 3.22 -10.25
CA PRO A 50 -14.57 3.38 -10.38
C PRO A 50 -15.32 2.06 -10.21
N PHE A 51 -14.77 0.96 -10.73
CA PHE A 51 -15.36 -0.37 -10.56
C PHE A 51 -15.36 -0.79 -9.09
N ALA A 52 -14.26 -0.57 -8.37
CA ALA A 52 -14.10 -0.93 -6.98
C ALA A 52 -15.10 -0.18 -6.10
N LYS A 53 -15.23 1.14 -6.26
CA LYS A 53 -16.19 1.94 -5.49
C LYS A 53 -17.63 1.52 -5.76
N ARG A 54 -18.01 1.27 -7.02
CA ARG A 54 -19.38 0.81 -7.37
C ARG A 54 -19.73 -0.57 -6.77
N ASN A 55 -18.73 -1.43 -6.58
CA ASN A 55 -18.94 -2.81 -6.14
C ASN A 55 -18.49 -3.06 -4.69
N GLY A 56 -18.14 -2.02 -3.94
CA GLY A 56 -17.64 -2.16 -2.57
C GLY A 56 -16.37 -3.01 -2.45
N LYS A 57 -15.48 -2.95 -3.45
CA LYS A 57 -14.21 -3.69 -3.48
C LYS A 57 -13.05 -2.78 -3.06
N ARG A 58 -11.96 -3.39 -2.60
CA ARG A 58 -10.68 -2.73 -2.27
C ARG A 58 -9.65 -3.03 -3.35
N ILE A 59 -8.67 -2.17 -3.53
CA ILE A 59 -7.61 -2.38 -4.53
C ILE A 59 -6.26 -2.60 -3.82
N ILE A 60 -5.58 -3.69 -4.17
CA ILE A 60 -4.21 -3.95 -3.76
C ILE A 60 -3.32 -3.74 -4.98
N TYR A 61 -2.49 -2.69 -4.95
CA TYR A 61 -1.55 -2.38 -6.02
C TYR A 61 -0.17 -2.92 -5.66
N LEU A 62 0.20 -4.06 -6.24
CA LEU A 62 1.45 -4.73 -5.98
C LEU A 62 2.60 -4.14 -6.78
N THR A 63 3.63 -3.68 -6.08
CA THR A 63 4.82 -3.03 -6.62
C THR A 63 6.10 -3.74 -6.19
N ARG A 64 7.18 -3.62 -6.96
CA ARG A 64 8.50 -4.15 -6.60
C ARG A 64 9.33 -3.15 -5.79
N THR A 65 9.23 -1.86 -6.08
CA THR A 65 10.10 -0.82 -5.50
C THR A 65 9.31 0.28 -4.79
N LYS A 66 9.97 1.00 -3.87
CA LYS A 66 9.41 2.18 -3.22
C LYS A 66 9.07 3.30 -4.21
N SER A 67 9.87 3.46 -5.26
CA SER A 67 9.62 4.44 -6.32
C SER A 67 8.33 4.15 -7.09
N GLN A 68 8.00 2.87 -7.32
CA GLN A 68 6.73 2.48 -7.93
C GLN A 68 5.55 2.77 -7.00
N GLN A 69 5.69 2.53 -5.68
CA GLN A 69 4.65 2.93 -4.71
C GLN A 69 4.39 4.44 -4.74
N LYS A 70 5.47 5.24 -4.78
CA LYS A 70 5.38 6.70 -4.90
C LYS A 70 4.66 7.12 -6.17
N GLN A 71 4.94 6.45 -7.30
CA GLN A 71 4.21 6.70 -8.55
C GLN A 71 2.71 6.44 -8.38
N VAL A 72 2.31 5.32 -7.78
CA VAL A 72 0.89 4.99 -7.56
C VAL A 72 0.19 6.08 -6.74
N LEU A 73 0.80 6.55 -5.64
CA LEU A 73 0.21 7.61 -4.83
C LEU A 73 0.14 8.95 -5.56
N THR A 74 1.14 9.29 -6.37
CA THR A 74 1.10 10.50 -7.21
C THR A 74 -0.06 10.45 -8.20
N GLU A 75 -0.25 9.34 -8.90
CA GLU A 75 -1.37 9.18 -9.84
C GLU A 75 -2.72 9.24 -9.10
N LEU A 76 -2.84 8.61 -7.93
CA LEU A 76 -4.06 8.67 -7.11
C LEU A 76 -4.36 10.09 -6.63
N ARG A 77 -3.34 10.87 -6.29
CA ARG A 77 -3.50 12.29 -5.93
C ARG A 77 -3.98 13.14 -7.10
N GLU A 78 -3.54 12.85 -8.32
CA GLU A 78 -4.10 13.52 -9.49
C GLU A 78 -5.54 13.08 -9.74
N MET A 79 -5.83 11.79 -9.59
CA MET A 79 -7.18 11.22 -9.75
C MET A 79 -8.17 11.74 -8.71
N SER A 80 -7.74 12.05 -7.48
CA SER A 80 -8.64 12.54 -6.44
C SER A 80 -9.33 13.88 -6.76
N SER A 81 -8.80 14.60 -7.75
CA SER A 81 -9.46 15.81 -8.28
C SER A 81 -10.74 15.54 -9.07
N VAL A 82 -10.97 14.31 -9.54
CA VAL A 82 -12.12 13.93 -10.38
C VAL A 82 -12.95 12.77 -9.84
N ILE A 83 -12.39 11.95 -8.95
CA ILE A 83 -13.08 10.86 -8.27
C ILE A 83 -12.64 10.84 -6.81
N ASP A 84 -13.59 10.74 -5.88
CA ASP A 84 -13.26 10.50 -4.48
C ASP A 84 -12.45 9.19 -4.38
N VAL A 85 -11.19 9.25 -3.98
CA VAL A 85 -10.32 8.08 -3.83
C VAL A 85 -9.23 8.37 -2.82
N PHE A 86 -9.00 7.43 -1.90
CA PHE A 86 -7.91 7.51 -0.95
C PHE A 86 -6.92 6.35 -1.14
N GLY A 87 -5.63 6.70 -1.20
CA GLY A 87 -4.53 5.77 -1.40
C GLY A 87 -3.51 5.82 -0.28
N VAL A 88 -3.02 4.66 0.14
CA VAL A 88 -1.86 4.55 1.04
C VAL A 88 -0.83 3.59 0.47
N ALA A 89 0.43 3.75 0.87
CA ALA A 89 1.48 2.80 0.55
C ALA A 89 2.03 2.18 1.84
N ILE A 90 1.99 0.85 1.90
CA ILE A 90 2.51 0.10 3.04
C ILE A 90 3.83 -0.59 2.68
N GLN A 91 4.70 -0.70 3.68
CA GLN A 91 5.95 -1.46 3.59
C GLN A 91 6.06 -2.42 4.77
N GLY A 92 6.88 -3.46 4.61
CA GLY A 92 7.22 -4.35 5.70
C GLY A 92 8.00 -3.61 6.82
N ARG A 93 8.09 -4.24 7.99
CA ARG A 93 8.95 -3.73 9.06
C ARG A 93 10.41 -3.86 8.65
N SER A 94 11.13 -2.74 8.68
CA SER A 94 12.56 -2.66 8.42
C SER A 94 13.14 -1.44 9.12
N ALA A 95 14.47 -1.29 9.09
CA ALA A 95 15.12 -0.06 9.55
C ALA A 95 14.63 1.20 8.81
N ALA A 96 14.10 1.06 7.60
CA ALA A 96 13.55 2.18 6.84
C ALA A 96 12.13 2.59 7.30
N THR A 97 11.42 1.77 8.09
CA THR A 97 10.05 2.04 8.54
C THR A 97 9.93 2.14 10.07
N CYS A 98 11.05 1.97 10.78
CA CYS A 98 11.09 2.00 12.24
C CYS A 98 12.24 2.89 12.74
N PRO A 99 11.95 4.05 13.34
CA PRO A 99 12.99 4.97 13.81
C PRO A 99 13.92 4.34 14.85
N ARG A 100 13.37 3.53 15.77
CA ARG A 100 14.17 2.81 16.77
C ARG A 100 15.21 1.86 16.17
N MET A 101 14.91 1.28 15.01
CA MET A 101 15.81 0.34 14.33
C MET A 101 16.80 1.07 13.42
N CYS A 102 16.44 2.27 12.96
CA CYS A 102 17.35 3.13 12.22
C CYS A 102 18.54 3.56 13.10
N ASP A 103 18.25 3.88 14.37
CA ASP A 103 19.22 4.39 15.35
C ASP A 103 20.10 3.30 15.99
N ASP A 104 19.71 2.01 15.86
CA ASP A 104 20.38 0.88 16.52
C ASP A 104 21.11 0.00 15.49
N PRO A 105 22.45 -0.03 15.50
CA PRO A 105 23.25 -0.78 14.53
C PRO A 105 22.98 -2.29 14.50
N ASP A 106 22.66 -2.89 15.66
CA ASP A 106 22.41 -4.33 15.78
C ASP A 106 21.02 -4.67 15.24
N LEU A 107 20.06 -3.76 15.39
CA LEU A 107 18.70 -3.92 14.85
C LEU A 107 18.59 -3.61 13.36
N ARG A 108 19.53 -2.84 12.81
CA ARG A 108 19.49 -2.41 11.41
C ARG A 108 19.69 -3.56 10.42
N SER A 109 20.35 -4.64 10.83
CA SER A 109 20.65 -5.83 10.02
C SER A 109 19.67 -6.99 10.20
N GLY A 110 18.71 -6.88 11.13
CA GLY A 110 17.77 -7.95 11.44
C GLY A 110 16.75 -8.24 10.33
N SER A 111 16.29 -9.48 10.26
CA SER A 111 15.25 -9.90 9.32
C SER A 111 13.87 -9.30 9.68
N PRO A 112 12.95 -9.10 8.71
CA PRO A 112 11.61 -8.58 8.97
C PRO A 112 10.82 -9.37 10.04
N GLU A 113 11.09 -10.66 10.17
CA GLU A 113 10.46 -11.55 11.15
C GLU A 113 10.97 -11.29 12.56
N GLU A 114 12.30 -11.22 12.74
CA GLU A 114 12.93 -10.82 14.00
C GLU A 114 12.46 -9.42 14.41
N MET A 115 12.37 -8.50 13.45
CA MET A 115 11.87 -7.14 13.68
C MET A 115 10.41 -7.15 14.14
N SER A 116 9.59 -8.02 13.55
CA SER A 116 8.19 -8.16 13.93
C SER A 116 8.02 -8.74 15.34
N ARG A 117 8.84 -9.73 15.71
CA ARG A 117 8.87 -10.30 17.07
C ARG A 117 9.32 -9.27 18.11
N LEU A 118 10.41 -8.56 17.83
CA LEU A 118 10.92 -7.50 18.70
C LEU A 118 9.89 -6.39 18.90
N CYS A 119 9.28 -5.92 17.80
CA CYS A 119 8.26 -4.89 17.91
C CYS A 119 7.07 -5.37 18.76
N SER A 120 6.59 -6.59 18.53
CA SER A 120 5.48 -7.15 19.31
C SER A 120 5.81 -7.24 20.81
N HIS A 121 7.05 -7.64 21.14
CA HIS A 121 7.56 -7.64 22.51
C HIS A 121 7.63 -6.23 23.12
N LEU A 122 8.05 -5.22 22.36
CA LEU A 122 8.09 -3.83 22.84
C LEU A 122 6.68 -3.22 23.03
N LYS A 123 5.70 -3.63 22.22
CA LYS A 123 4.31 -3.16 22.34
C LYS A 123 3.58 -3.73 23.56
N SER A 124 3.98 -4.92 24.03
CA SER A 124 3.36 -5.56 25.19
C SER A 124 3.80 -4.96 26.53
N LYS A 125 4.94 -4.27 26.59
CA LYS A 125 5.44 -3.60 27.80
C LYS A 125 4.67 -2.31 28.08
N LYS A 126 4.01 -2.24 29.25
CA LYS A 126 3.23 -1.08 29.69
C LYS A 126 4.04 -0.06 30.51
N ASP A 127 5.06 -0.50 31.24
CA ASP A 127 5.85 0.36 32.15
C ASP A 127 7.34 0.39 31.78
N GLY A 128 7.89 1.59 31.55
CA GLY A 128 9.34 1.88 31.54
C GLY A 128 10.23 1.22 30.46
N GLY A 129 9.70 0.31 29.64
CA GLY A 129 10.51 -0.48 28.68
C GLY A 129 9.87 -0.72 27.31
N GLY A 130 8.74 -0.07 27.01
CA GLY A 130 8.03 -0.21 25.74
C GLY A 130 8.62 0.62 24.59
N CYS A 131 7.99 0.52 23.41
CA CYS A 131 8.33 1.38 22.27
C CYS A 131 7.77 2.78 22.49
N ARG A 132 8.65 3.80 22.60
CA ARG A 132 8.25 5.20 22.82
C ARG A 132 7.24 5.69 21.79
N TYR A 133 7.52 5.40 20.51
CA TYR A 133 6.73 5.84 19.37
C TYR A 133 5.34 5.19 19.33
N TYR A 134 5.26 3.90 19.64
CA TYR A 134 3.97 3.20 19.69
C TYR A 134 3.14 3.61 20.90
N ASN A 135 3.79 3.81 22.06
CA ASN A 135 3.10 4.24 23.26
C ASN A 135 2.50 5.65 23.10
N ALA A 136 3.16 6.53 22.34
CA ALA A 136 2.62 7.85 22.01
C ALA A 136 1.29 7.77 21.23
N ILE A 137 1.11 6.76 20.37
CA ILE A 137 -0.14 6.56 19.60
C ILE A 137 -1.35 6.37 20.52
N ARG A 138 -1.16 5.79 21.71
CA ARG A 138 -2.26 5.57 22.67
C ARG A 138 -2.86 6.87 23.22
N ASN A 139 -2.16 7.99 23.06
CA ASN A 139 -2.56 9.28 23.60
C ASN A 139 -3.10 10.23 22.51
N ILE A 140 -3.23 9.77 21.27
CA ILE A 140 -3.79 10.56 20.18
C ILE A 140 -5.07 9.92 19.66
N ASP A 141 -5.92 10.75 19.07
CA ASP A 141 -7.01 10.27 18.24
C ASP A 141 -6.44 9.86 16.88
N THR A 142 -6.38 8.55 16.65
CA THR A 142 -5.80 8.01 15.42
C THR A 142 -6.73 8.22 14.23
N GLU A 143 -8.05 8.26 14.43
CA GLU A 143 -9.01 8.52 13.36
C GLU A 143 -8.87 9.96 12.88
N LEU A 144 -8.79 10.92 13.82
CA LEU A 144 -8.56 12.33 13.47
C LEU A 144 -7.24 12.54 12.71
N TYR A 145 -6.17 11.89 13.13
CA TYR A 145 -4.88 11.98 12.44
C TYR A 145 -4.95 11.36 11.03
N VAL A 146 -5.66 10.24 10.88
CA VAL A 146 -5.90 9.63 9.56
C VAL A 146 -6.75 10.53 8.69
N ASP A 147 -7.78 11.18 9.23
CA ASP A 147 -8.61 12.14 8.50
C ASP A 147 -7.81 13.32 7.96
N GLU A 148 -6.88 13.89 8.76
CA GLU A 148 -5.95 14.94 8.28
C GLU A 148 -5.05 14.45 7.13
N LEU A 149 -4.75 13.15 7.09
CA LEU A 149 -3.96 12.52 6.03
C LEU A 149 -4.78 12.20 4.77
N LEU A 150 -6.09 11.99 4.90
CA LEU A 150 -7.00 11.79 3.77
C LEU A 150 -6.90 12.95 2.78
N ASP A 151 -6.75 14.17 3.29
CA ASP A 151 -6.70 15.38 2.46
C ASP A 151 -5.38 15.52 1.67
N SER A 152 -4.26 15.00 2.19
CA SER A 152 -2.94 15.26 1.60
C SER A 152 -2.36 14.09 0.80
N MET A 153 -2.83 12.85 1.01
CA MET A 153 -2.26 11.61 0.46
C MET A 153 -0.72 11.70 0.39
N PRO A 154 -0.03 11.86 1.53
CA PRO A 154 1.40 12.15 1.52
C PRO A 154 2.18 11.01 0.87
N ASP A 155 3.32 11.34 0.26
CA ASP A 155 4.23 10.28 -0.15
C ASP A 155 4.78 9.53 1.08
N PRO A 156 5.27 8.28 0.91
CA PRO A 156 5.62 7.44 2.06
C PRO A 156 6.78 8.00 2.88
N GLU A 157 7.64 8.82 2.27
CA GLU A 157 8.80 9.43 2.92
C GLU A 157 8.36 10.60 3.80
N ALA A 158 7.59 11.54 3.23
CA ALA A 158 7.01 12.67 3.93
C ALA A 158 6.12 12.21 5.09
N PHE A 159 5.33 11.15 4.89
CA PHE A 159 4.51 10.56 5.94
C PHE A 159 5.35 10.06 7.13
N MET A 160 6.47 9.39 6.83
CA MET A 160 7.35 8.88 7.88
C MET A 160 8.04 10.01 8.63
N GLU A 161 8.52 11.03 7.92
CA GLU A 161 9.15 12.22 8.51
C GLU A 161 8.17 12.92 9.46
N GLN A 162 6.94 13.20 9.01
CA GLN A 162 5.91 13.81 9.84
C GLN A 162 5.60 12.99 11.10
N CYS A 163 5.39 11.68 10.97
CA CYS A 163 5.16 10.81 12.11
C CYS A 163 6.33 10.84 13.12
N ILE A 164 7.58 10.91 12.64
CA ILE A 164 8.76 10.97 13.50
C ILE A 164 8.84 12.31 14.23
N GLU A 165 8.56 13.43 13.55
CA GLU A 165 8.49 14.77 14.12
C GLU A 165 7.40 14.85 15.22
N ASP A 166 6.26 14.22 14.99
CA ASP A 166 5.16 14.11 15.95
C ASP A 166 5.43 13.10 17.09
N GLY A 167 6.57 12.39 17.04
CA GLY A 167 6.94 11.38 18.04
C GLY A 167 6.12 10.09 17.96
N LEU A 168 5.43 9.83 16.84
CA LEU A 168 4.56 8.69 16.58
C LEU A 168 5.30 7.57 15.81
N CYS A 169 4.78 6.35 15.86
CA CYS A 169 5.36 5.23 15.12
C CYS A 169 4.85 5.21 13.68
N PRO A 170 5.70 5.49 12.66
CA PRO A 170 5.22 5.60 11.28
C PRO A 170 4.57 4.31 10.78
N TYR A 171 5.16 3.15 11.12
CA TYR A 171 4.62 1.87 10.71
C TYR A 171 3.20 1.61 11.26
N GLU A 172 2.96 1.92 12.54
CA GLU A 172 1.64 1.67 13.15
C GLU A 172 0.62 2.72 12.73
N MET A 173 1.03 3.97 12.49
CA MET A 173 0.16 5.01 11.92
C MET A 173 -0.25 4.66 10.49
N MET A 174 0.70 4.21 9.64
CA MET A 174 0.37 3.75 8.28
C MET A 174 -0.61 2.59 8.33
N LYS A 175 -0.39 1.63 9.23
CA LYS A 175 -1.31 0.50 9.43
C LYS A 175 -2.70 0.96 9.87
N ALA A 176 -2.80 2.02 10.68
CA ALA A 176 -4.09 2.58 11.08
C ALA A 176 -4.84 3.30 9.95
N ALA A 177 -4.14 3.77 8.91
CA ALA A 177 -4.74 4.36 7.72
C ALA A 177 -5.28 3.33 6.72
N VAL A 178 -4.75 2.09 6.72
CA VAL A 178 -5.13 1.01 5.78
C VAL A 178 -6.65 0.69 5.76
N PRO A 179 -7.37 0.62 6.89
CA PRO A 179 -8.82 0.43 6.89
C PRO A 179 -9.61 1.46 6.08
N PHE A 180 -9.08 2.67 5.89
CA PHE A 180 -9.77 3.76 5.20
C PHE A 180 -9.42 3.83 3.71
N ALA A 181 -8.31 3.21 3.28
CA ALA A 181 -7.76 3.32 1.92
C ALA A 181 -8.46 2.47 0.84
N ASP A 182 -9.07 3.12 -0.15
CA ASP A 182 -9.60 2.46 -1.36
C ASP A 182 -8.51 1.68 -2.11
N VAL A 183 -7.29 2.23 -2.13
CA VAL A 183 -6.12 1.64 -2.79
C VAL A 183 -4.95 1.50 -1.82
N VAL A 184 -4.40 0.31 -1.71
CA VAL A 184 -3.18 0.05 -0.93
C VAL A 184 -2.06 -0.41 -1.85
N ALA A 185 -1.03 0.44 -2.00
CA ALA A 185 0.20 0.08 -2.70
C ALA A 185 1.12 -0.72 -1.76
N ALA A 186 1.49 -1.94 -2.15
CA ALA A 186 2.23 -2.85 -1.28
C ALA A 186 3.28 -3.68 -2.04
N PRO A 187 4.35 -4.14 -1.38
CA PRO A 187 5.25 -5.16 -1.93
C PRO A 187 4.51 -6.47 -2.20
N TYR A 188 5.02 -7.25 -3.14
CA TYR A 188 4.50 -8.59 -3.47
C TYR A 188 4.33 -9.50 -2.24
N THR A 189 5.21 -9.36 -1.25
CA THR A 189 5.19 -10.11 0.01
C THR A 189 3.83 -10.11 0.70
N PHE A 190 3.10 -8.99 0.63
CA PHE A 190 1.82 -8.81 1.32
C PHE A 190 0.70 -9.67 0.76
N VAL A 191 0.83 -10.18 -0.46
CA VAL A 191 -0.14 -11.10 -1.06
C VAL A 191 0.45 -12.50 -1.24
N VAL A 192 1.75 -12.60 -1.53
CA VAL A 192 2.40 -13.88 -1.84
C VAL A 192 2.60 -14.74 -0.59
N VAL A 193 3.03 -14.15 0.53
CA VAL A 193 3.35 -14.90 1.76
C VAL A 193 2.07 -15.09 2.60
N PRO A 194 1.58 -16.33 2.82
CA PRO A 194 0.25 -16.55 3.39
C PRO A 194 0.00 -15.91 4.76
N TYR A 195 0.95 -16.00 5.69
CA TYR A 195 0.82 -15.40 7.03
C TYR A 195 0.76 -13.87 6.98
N ILE A 196 1.58 -13.24 6.13
CA ILE A 196 1.55 -11.78 5.94
C ILE A 196 0.24 -11.37 5.28
N ARG A 197 -0.21 -12.11 4.26
CA ARG A 197 -1.49 -11.87 3.59
C ARG A 197 -2.67 -11.90 4.54
N HIS A 198 -2.74 -12.88 5.44
CA HIS A 198 -3.82 -12.94 6.43
C HIS A 198 -3.89 -11.67 7.26
N HIS A 199 -2.78 -11.28 7.88
CA HIS A 199 -2.74 -10.06 8.69
C HIS A 199 -3.00 -8.79 7.88
N PHE A 200 -2.52 -8.74 6.64
CA PHE A 200 -2.75 -7.59 5.78
C PHE A 200 -4.23 -7.41 5.45
N LEU A 201 -4.92 -8.50 5.10
CA LEU A 201 -6.36 -8.49 4.86
C LEU A 201 -7.16 -8.15 6.13
N ASP A 202 -6.72 -8.62 7.30
CA ASP A 202 -7.30 -8.22 8.59
C ASP A 202 -7.21 -6.70 8.80
N TRP A 203 -6.08 -6.08 8.44
CA TRP A 203 -5.90 -4.62 8.56
C TRP A 203 -6.76 -3.86 7.54
N MET A 204 -6.94 -4.40 6.34
CA MET A 204 -7.81 -3.84 5.33
C MET A 204 -9.30 -4.04 5.63
N ASN A 205 -9.64 -4.86 6.64
CA ASN A 205 -11.01 -5.22 7.00
C ASN A 205 -11.79 -5.79 5.79
N CYS A 206 -11.15 -6.66 4.99
CA CYS A 206 -11.76 -7.27 3.82
C CYS A 206 -11.22 -8.69 3.58
N THR A 207 -11.92 -9.51 2.79
CA THR A 207 -11.38 -10.80 2.33
C THR A 207 -10.68 -10.66 0.98
N ILE A 208 -9.97 -11.70 0.54
CA ILE A 208 -9.32 -11.69 -0.77
C ILE A 208 -10.33 -11.57 -1.91
N GLU A 209 -11.54 -12.13 -1.76
CA GLU A 209 -12.65 -12.05 -2.71
C GLU A 209 -13.20 -10.63 -2.84
N ASP A 210 -12.95 -9.78 -1.85
CA ASP A 210 -13.32 -8.35 -1.84
C ASP A 210 -12.22 -7.45 -2.40
N THR A 211 -11.17 -8.04 -2.97
CA THR A 211 -10.04 -7.28 -3.51
C THR A 211 -9.90 -7.41 -5.02
N ILE A 212 -9.44 -6.32 -5.63
CA ILE A 212 -8.87 -6.29 -6.97
C ILE A 212 -7.36 -6.17 -6.82
N ILE A 213 -6.62 -7.16 -7.31
CA ILE A 213 -5.16 -7.16 -7.24
C ILE A 213 -4.60 -6.73 -8.58
N ILE A 214 -3.82 -5.65 -8.57
CA ILE A 214 -3.03 -5.17 -9.71
C ILE A 214 -1.58 -5.57 -9.47
N VAL A 215 -0.95 -6.26 -10.42
CA VAL A 215 0.46 -6.67 -10.32
C VAL A 215 1.29 -5.86 -11.31
N ASP A 216 2.08 -4.91 -10.82
CA ASP A 216 2.95 -4.08 -11.64
C ASP A 216 4.30 -4.73 -11.89
N GLU A 217 4.78 -4.74 -13.13
CA GLU A 217 5.96 -5.50 -13.54
C GLU A 217 5.85 -7.01 -13.19
N ALA A 218 4.70 -7.59 -13.51
CA ALA A 218 4.34 -8.99 -13.25
C ALA A 218 5.32 -10.02 -13.83
N HIS A 219 6.17 -9.63 -14.79
CA HIS A 219 7.26 -10.47 -15.29
C HIS A 219 8.26 -10.89 -14.18
N ASN A 220 8.35 -10.12 -13.09
CA ASN A 220 9.19 -10.43 -11.93
C ASN A 220 8.54 -11.40 -10.94
N LEU A 221 7.24 -11.65 -11.06
CA LEU A 221 6.50 -12.46 -10.09
C LEU A 221 7.03 -13.90 -9.98
N PRO A 222 7.37 -14.63 -11.07
CA PRO A 222 7.90 -15.98 -10.97
C PRO A 222 9.22 -16.06 -10.19
N ASP A 223 10.14 -15.14 -10.45
CA ASP A 223 11.44 -15.12 -9.75
C ASP A 223 11.25 -14.74 -8.27
N TYR A 224 10.41 -13.76 -8.01
CA TYR A 224 10.05 -13.37 -6.64
C TYR A 224 9.46 -14.53 -5.82
N LEU A 225 8.57 -15.32 -6.45
CA LEU A 225 7.99 -16.51 -5.83
C LEU A 225 9.06 -17.54 -5.50
N ARG A 226 10.00 -17.81 -6.42
CA ARG A 226 11.10 -18.74 -6.15
C ARG A 226 11.91 -18.28 -4.95
N GLU A 227 12.39 -17.04 -4.93
CA GLU A 227 13.20 -16.52 -3.82
C GLU A 227 12.47 -16.61 -2.46
N SER A 228 11.17 -16.28 -2.46
CA SER A 228 10.36 -16.25 -1.23
C SER A 228 10.08 -17.63 -0.64
N PHE A 229 10.09 -18.69 -1.45
CA PHE A 229 9.78 -20.06 -1.01
C PHE A 229 10.99 -21.02 -1.03
N THR A 230 12.17 -20.57 -1.47
CA THR A 230 13.40 -21.38 -1.46
C THR A 230 14.27 -21.10 -0.22
N SER A 231 13.86 -20.17 0.65
CA SER A 231 14.61 -19.78 1.85
C SER A 231 14.22 -20.61 3.11
N GLU A 232 13.80 -21.87 2.92
CA GLU A 232 13.62 -22.86 4.02
C GLU A 232 14.89 -23.67 4.27
#